data_AF-A0A1H0VBN6-F1
#
_entry.id   AF-A0A1H0VBN6-F1
#
_cell.length_a   1.000
_cell.length_b   1.000
_cell.length_c   1.000
_cell.angle_alpha   90.00
_cell.angle_beta   90.00
_cell.angle_gamma   90.00
#
_symmetry.space_group_name_H-M   'P 1'
#
loop_
_entity.id
_entity.type
_entity.pdbx_description
1 polymer ?
#
loop_
_entity_poly.entity_id
_entity_poly.type
_entity_poly.pdbx_seq_one_letter_code
_entity_poly.pdbx_strand_id
1 'polypeptide(L)'
;EKLYLVMDNFSPHRHPDIRKWAAGNQIELVFLPTYGSWLNWIEAEFAALRYFALNGTDHRSHTEQNTTIAAYIRWRNARAKPKTGFATDSPIRTWTHYPANVA
;
A
#
# COMPACT_ATOMS: atom_id res chain seq x y z
N GLU A 1 17.04 9.01 -9.87
CA GLU A 1 15.87 8.09 -9.91
C GLU A 1 14.69 8.80 -9.24
N LYS A 2 13.44 8.50 -9.63
CA LYS A 2 12.24 9.13 -9.04
C LYS A 2 11.52 8.12 -8.17
N LEU A 3 11.17 8.52 -6.94
CA LEU A 3 10.40 7.66 -6.05
C LEU A 3 8.90 7.84 -6.34
N TYR A 4 8.20 6.75 -6.61
CA TYR A 4 6.75 6.73 -6.78
C TYR A 4 6.10 6.15 -5.52
N LEU A 5 5.12 6.88 -4.97
CA LEU A 5 4.34 6.43 -3.84
C LEU A 5 2.90 6.18 -4.29
N VAL A 6 2.55 4.91 -4.40
CA VAL A 6 1.20 4.45 -4.79
C VAL A 6 0.35 4.32 -3.52
N MET A 7 -0.79 5.01 -3.49
CA MET A 7 -1.65 5.08 -2.30
C MET A 7 -3.13 5.29 -2.66
N ASP A 8 -4.03 5.04 -1.71
CA ASP A 8 -5.44 5.39 -1.88
C ASP A 8 -5.66 6.91 -1.99
N ASN A 9 -6.88 7.33 -2.34
CA ASN A 9 -7.23 8.73 -2.54
C ASN A 9 -7.80 9.43 -1.28
N PHE A 10 -7.51 8.91 -0.08
CA PHE A 10 -7.96 9.49 1.19
C PHE A 10 -7.59 10.97 1.29
N SER A 11 -8.47 11.80 1.85
CA SER A 11 -8.33 13.27 1.80
C SER A 11 -7.04 13.81 2.42
N PRO A 12 -6.48 13.26 3.52
CA PRO A 12 -5.18 13.69 4.05
C PRO A 12 -4.02 13.45 3.10
N HIS A 13 -4.05 12.40 2.27
CA HIS A 13 -3.01 12.14 1.28
C HIS A 13 -2.96 13.22 0.18
N ARG A 14 -4.08 13.93 -0.04
CA ARG A 14 -4.20 15.00 -1.02
C ARG A 14 -3.98 16.38 -0.42
N HIS A 15 -3.70 16.49 0.88
CA HIS A 15 -3.50 17.75 1.56
C HIS A 15 -2.37 18.57 0.89
N PRO A 16 -2.52 19.90 0.75
CA PRO A 16 -1.51 20.73 0.09
C PRO A 16 -0.10 20.57 0.67
N ASP A 17 0.03 20.42 2.00
CA ASP A 17 1.33 20.22 2.65
C ASP A 17 2.01 18.92 2.24
N ILE A 18 1.23 17.83 2.10
CA ILE A 18 1.75 16.53 1.64
C ILE A 18 2.21 16.62 0.19
N ARG A 19 1.44 17.29 -0.67
CA ARG A 19 1.80 17.49 -2.09
C ARG A 19 3.04 18.36 -2.24
N LYS A 20 3.12 19.45 -1.47
CA LYS A 20 4.27 20.36 -1.44
C LYS A 20 5.52 19.63 -0.96
N TRP A 21 5.40 18.86 0.12
CA TRP A 21 6.49 18.05 0.64
C TRP A 21 6.96 17.01 -0.37
N ALA A 22 6.05 16.27 -1.01
CA ALA A 22 6.40 15.27 -2.03
C ALA A 22 7.14 15.89 -3.22
N ALA A 23 6.66 17.03 -3.72
CA ALA A 23 7.33 17.77 -4.80
C ALA A 23 8.74 18.22 -4.41
N GLY A 24 8.91 18.73 -3.19
CA GLY A 24 10.22 19.13 -2.65
C GLY A 24 11.21 17.98 -2.45
N ASN A 25 10.73 16.73 -2.36
CA ASN A 25 11.54 15.53 -2.15
C ASN A 25 11.65 14.63 -3.41
N GLN A 26 11.24 15.13 -4.58
CA GLN A 26 11.23 14.37 -5.85
C GLN A 26 10.40 13.07 -5.79
N ILE A 27 9.31 13.11 -5.02
CA ILE A 27 8.35 11.99 -4.88
C ILE A 27 7.12 12.25 -5.74
N GLU A 28 6.75 11.28 -6.57
CA GLU A 28 5.48 11.29 -7.31
C GLU A 28 4.41 10.52 -6.56
N LEU A 29 3.32 11.19 -6.20
CA LEU A 29 2.15 10.57 -5.57
C LEU A 29 1.23 10.02 -6.67
N VAL A 30 0.96 8.72 -6.63
CA VAL A 30 0.06 8.02 -7.55
C VAL A 30 -1.16 7.56 -6.77
N PHE A 31 -2.30 8.20 -7.03
CA PHE A 31 -3.56 7.92 -6.34
C PHE A 31 -4.35 6.82 -7.07
N LEU A 32 -4.83 5.85 -6.30
CA LEU A 32 -5.73 4.81 -6.80
C LEU A 32 -7.17 5.35 -6.96
N PRO A 33 -7.98 4.76 -7.86
CA PRO A 33 -9.38 5.13 -8.02
C PRO A 33 -10.18 4.84 -6.75
N THR A 34 -11.28 5.57 -6.56
CA THR A 34 -12.22 5.31 -5.46
C THR A 34 -12.72 3.87 -5.52
N TYR A 35 -12.80 3.21 -4.35
CA TYR A 35 -13.15 1.79 -4.22
C TYR A 35 -12.16 0.80 -4.88
N GLY A 36 -10.96 1.25 -5.24
CA GLY A 36 -9.89 0.43 -5.81
C GLY A 36 -8.93 -0.19 -4.79
N SER A 37 -9.38 -0.57 -3.59
CA SER A 37 -8.47 -1.07 -2.53
C SER A 37 -7.68 -2.32 -2.94
N TRP A 38 -8.25 -3.16 -3.81
CA TRP A 38 -7.59 -4.34 -4.37
C TRP A 38 -6.37 -4.02 -5.26
N LEU A 39 -6.25 -2.79 -5.75
CA LEU A 39 -5.05 -2.29 -6.43
C LEU A 39 -3.97 -1.83 -5.45
N ASN A 40 -4.32 -1.57 -4.19
CA ASN A 40 -3.39 -1.08 -3.18
C ASN A 40 -2.63 -2.25 -2.55
N TRP A 41 -1.37 -2.44 -2.94
CA TRP A 41 -0.56 -3.57 -2.49
C TRP A 41 -0.44 -3.66 -0.96
N ILE A 42 -0.43 -2.51 -0.26
CA ILE A 42 -0.28 -2.50 1.20
C ILE A 42 -1.42 -3.27 1.90
N GLU A 43 -2.60 -3.35 1.30
CA GLU A 43 -3.75 -4.09 1.83
C GLU A 43 -3.46 -5.60 1.94
N ALA A 44 -2.72 -6.16 0.97
CA ALA A 44 -2.29 -7.56 1.02
C ALA A 44 -1.29 -7.81 2.16
N GLU A 45 -0.44 -6.81 2.45
CA GLU A 45 0.51 -6.88 3.57
C GLU A 45 -0.21 -6.78 4.93
N PHE A 46 -1.26 -5.96 5.03
CA PHE A 46 -2.08 -5.87 6.23
C PHE A 46 -2.82 -7.16 6.57
N ALA A 47 -3.27 -7.92 5.57
CA ALA A 47 -3.88 -9.22 5.79
C ALA A 47 -2.93 -10.18 6.54
N ALA A 48 -1.67 -10.26 6.09
CA ALA A 48 -0.65 -11.07 6.74
C ALA A 48 -0.31 -10.55 8.15
N LEU A 49 -0.10 -9.25 8.31
CA LEU A 49 0.16 -8.63 9.62
C LEU A 49 -0.95 -8.94 10.61
N ARG A 50 -2.21 -8.78 10.21
CA ARG A 50 -3.37 -9.08 11.05
C ARG A 50 -3.37 -10.54 11.49
N TYR A 51 -3.12 -11.46 10.57
CA TYR A 51 -3.10 -12.88 10.88
C TYR A 51 -2.01 -13.24 11.92
N PHE A 52 -0.79 -12.73 11.75
CA PHE A 52 0.34 -13.12 12.59
C PHE A 52 0.52 -12.32 13.88
N ALA A 53 0.04 -11.07 13.93
CA ALA A 53 0.30 -10.17 15.06
C ALA A 53 -0.95 -9.78 15.86
N LEU A 54 -2.16 -9.94 15.30
CA LEU A 54 -3.39 -9.39 15.90
C LEU A 54 -4.51 -10.42 16.10
N ASN A 55 -4.65 -11.40 15.23
CA ASN A 55 -5.72 -12.38 15.35
C ASN A 55 -5.43 -13.36 16.50
N GLY A 56 -6.44 -13.61 17.34
CA GLY A 56 -6.34 -14.57 18.45
C GLY A 56 -5.49 -14.10 19.64
N THR A 57 -5.08 -12.83 19.66
CA THR A 57 -4.27 -12.25 20.75
C THR A 57 -5.12 -11.38 21.68
N ASP A 58 -4.83 -11.42 22.98
CA ASP A 58 -5.45 -10.57 24.01
C ASP A 58 -4.40 -9.61 24.59
N HIS A 59 -3.97 -8.63 23.78
CA HIS A 59 -2.99 -7.62 24.18
C HIS A 59 -3.57 -6.77 25.32
N ARG A 60 -2.86 -6.70 26.45
CA ARG A 60 -3.31 -5.95 27.63
C ARG A 60 -3.02 -4.45 27.54
N SER A 61 -2.25 -4.03 26.55
CA SER A 61 -1.91 -2.62 26.31
C SER A 61 -1.56 -2.34 24.86
N HIS A 62 -1.67 -1.06 24.45
CA HIS A 62 -1.20 -0.62 23.14
C HIS A 62 0.32 -0.81 22.97
N THR A 63 1.10 -0.73 24.05
CA THR A 63 2.56 -0.97 24.02
C THR A 63 2.88 -2.40 23.63
N GLU A 64 2.13 -3.36 24.19
CA GLU A 64 2.28 -4.79 23.87
C GLU A 64 1.90 -5.07 22.41
N GLN A 65 0.76 -4.54 21.97
CA GLN A 65 0.33 -4.65 20.57
C GLN A 65 1.36 -4.04 19.61
N ASN A 66 1.88 -2.83 19.91
CA ASN A 66 2.90 -2.17 19.10
C ASN A 66 4.20 -2.99 19.04
N THR A 67 4.60 -3.59 20.17
CA THR A 67 5.79 -4.45 20.23
C THR A 67 5.64 -5.67 19.32
N THR A 68 4.46 -6.30 19.33
CA THR A 68 4.14 -7.47 18.51
C THR A 68 4.10 -7.11 17.02
N ILE A 69 3.43 -6.02 16.66
CA ILE A 69 3.42 -5.48 15.28
C ILE A 69 4.85 -5.22 14.80
N ALA A 70 5.66 -4.53 15.61
CA ALA A 70 7.03 -4.19 15.24
C ALA A 70 7.92 -5.43 15.09
N ALA A 71 7.72 -6.46 15.93
CA ALA A 71 8.43 -7.73 15.81
C ALA A 71 8.08 -8.44 14.49
N TYR A 72 6.79 -8.49 14.13
CA TYR A 72 6.34 -9.04 12.85
C TYR A 72 6.96 -8.28 11.67
N ILE A 73 6.91 -6.94 11.68
CA ILE A 73 7.45 -6.11 10.59
C ILE A 73 8.96 -6.36 10.42
N ARG A 74 9.73 -6.40 11.51
CA ARG A 74 11.17 -6.71 11.45
C ARG A 74 11.43 -8.10 10.87
N TRP A 75 10.69 -9.10 11.36
CA TRP A 75 10.81 -10.48 10.87
C TRP A 75 10.50 -10.58 9.37
N ARG A 76 9.44 -9.91 8.91
CA ARG A 76 9.00 -9.88 7.51
C ARG A 76 10.06 -9.19 6.65
N ASN A 77 10.48 -7.99 7.03
CA ASN A 77 11.41 -7.19 6.23
C ASN A 77 12.77 -7.86 6.09
N ALA A 78 13.27 -8.56 7.12
CA ALA A 78 14.51 -9.34 7.03
C ALA A 78 14.44 -10.53 6.03
N ARG A 79 13.23 -10.92 5.61
CA ARG A 79 12.96 -12.02 4.68
C ARG A 79 12.33 -11.55 3.37
N ALA A 80 12.08 -10.25 3.24
CA ALA A 80 11.51 -9.68 2.04
C ALA A 80 12.51 -9.78 0.89
N LYS A 81 12.02 -10.19 -0.28
CA LYS A 81 12.78 -10.15 -1.54
C LYS A 81 12.20 -9.07 -2.43
N PRO A 82 13.03 -8.44 -3.29
CA PRO A 82 12.52 -7.55 -4.32
C PRO A 82 11.40 -8.21 -5.11
N LYS A 83 10.32 -7.46 -5.35
CA LYS A 83 9.25 -7.92 -6.22
C LYS A 83 9.73 -7.72 -7.66
N THR A 84 9.86 -8.81 -8.40
CA THR A 84 10.46 -8.78 -9.76
C THR A 84 9.52 -9.30 -10.85
N GLY A 85 8.35 -9.82 -10.50
CA GLY A 85 7.35 -10.39 -11.42
C GLY A 85 6.17 -9.45 -11.65
N PHE A 86 6.42 -8.17 -11.93
CA PHE A 86 5.33 -7.31 -12.41
C PHE A 86 4.92 -7.80 -13.79
N ALA A 87 3.62 -7.97 -14.02
CA ALA A 87 3.11 -8.36 -15.34
C ALA A 87 3.15 -7.15 -16.28
N THR A 88 4.35 -6.66 -16.59
CA THR A 88 4.61 -5.46 -17.40
C THR A 88 4.07 -5.60 -18.81
N ASP A 89 4.00 -6.83 -19.29
CA ASP A 89 3.48 -7.21 -20.61
C ASP A 89 2.05 -7.75 -20.53
N SER A 90 1.39 -7.62 -19.37
CA SER A 90 0.00 -8.05 -19.22
C SER A 90 -0.91 -7.26 -20.16
N PRO A 91 -1.83 -7.93 -20.88
CA PRO A 91 -2.90 -7.26 -21.63
C PRO A 91 -3.75 -6.33 -20.75
N ILE A 92 -3.68 -6.50 -19.42
CA ILE A 92 -4.33 -5.60 -18.45
C ILE A 92 -3.81 -4.16 -18.60
N ARG A 93 -2.56 -3.93 -19.02
CA ARG A 93 -2.03 -2.56 -19.22
C ARG A 93 -2.60 -1.87 -20.46
N THR A 94 -3.07 -2.64 -21.45
CA THR A 94 -3.70 -2.11 -22.67
C THR A 94 -5.22 -1.93 -22.54
N TRP A 95 -5.74 -1.92 -21.29
CA TRP A 95 -7.17 -1.79 -20.92
C TRP A 95 -7.87 -0.53 -21.42
N THR A 96 -7.21 0.36 -22.14
CA THR A 96 -7.85 1.46 -22.87
C THR A 96 -8.91 1.00 -23.89
N HIS A 97 -9.05 -0.32 -24.11
CA HIS A 97 -10.06 -0.93 -24.98
C HIS A 97 -11.23 -1.59 -24.25
N TYR A 98 -11.29 -1.56 -22.91
CA TYR A 98 -12.51 -2.02 -22.25
C TYR A 98 -13.60 -0.99 -22.53
N PRO A 99 -14.72 -1.37 -23.19
CA PRO A 99 -15.86 -0.50 -23.25
C PRO A 99 -16.30 -0.29 -21.80
N ALA A 100 -16.12 0.93 -21.29
CA ALA A 100 -16.86 1.35 -20.13
C ALA A 100 -18.33 1.20 -20.55
N ASN A 101 -19.04 0.23 -19.97
CA ASN A 101 -20.50 0.24 -20.00
C ASN A 101 -20.92 1.45 -19.15
N VAL A 102 -20.88 2.63 -19.77
CA VAL A 102 -21.58 3.82 -19.30
C VAL A 102 -23.07 3.51 -19.43
N ALA A 103 -23.64 3.05 -18.32
CA ALA A 103 -25.08 3.04 -18.07
C ALA A 103 -25.47 4.37 -17.42
#